data_AF-A0A3S4UCU2-F1
#
_entry.id   AF-A0A3S4UCU2-F1
#
_cell.length_a   1.000
_cell.length_b   1.000
_cell.length_c   1.000
_cell.angle_alpha   90.00
_cell.angle_beta   90.00
_cell.angle_gamma   90.00
#
_symmetry.space_group_name_H-M   'P 1'
#
loop_
_entity.id
_entity.type
_entity.pdbx_description
1 polymer ?
#
loop_
_entity_poly.entity_id
_entity_poly.type
_entity_poly.pdbx_seq_one_letter_code
_entity_poly.pdbx_strand_id
1 'polypeptide(L)'
;MCTEDEFGAAPPWQDELIALARNITQDDDPPRSPEEEAEELAGHQRLCEIVYSLNGKEGPAAIRSLLLAVHPIEHYEIYEAIYSHLAMYPAADFGRVAARVLPEWLETNGNHPNISDALERLTYDDRACREFTTCAKEWRSQQRELVLDAMRLWSHESQHWETVFVALGGEAMEVCLDPVPTGWPEEWRWAVELFRQDGDLQLLRWAMDQKPADYGPLLAVLELDHGPNWRGIRRLIDLFLSSRERMRLIPGFVAALEKQPRERQDRVRRSLERARPGAIEHLRARYEQFRQLEGLS
;
A
#
# COMPACT_ATOMS: atom_id res chain seq x y z
N MET A 1 -24.97 3.78 -13.60
CA MET A 1 -26.27 3.91 -12.92
C MET A 1 -26.65 2.57 -12.33
N CYS A 2 -26.12 2.26 -11.15
CA CYS A 2 -26.68 1.21 -10.30
C CYS A 2 -28.03 1.74 -9.81
N THR A 3 -29.12 1.09 -10.21
CA THR A 3 -30.45 1.40 -9.70
C THR A 3 -30.48 1.16 -8.19
N GLU A 4 -31.16 2.02 -7.45
CA GLU A 4 -31.28 2.08 -5.97
C GLU A 4 -31.83 0.79 -5.29
N ASP A 5 -31.89 -0.34 -5.99
CA ASP A 5 -32.71 -1.51 -5.64
C ASP A 5 -31.91 -2.76 -5.20
N GLU A 6 -30.59 -2.82 -5.41
CA GLU A 6 -29.84 -4.07 -5.16
C GLU A 6 -29.54 -4.33 -3.67
N PHE A 7 -29.38 -3.29 -2.85
CA PHE A 7 -28.97 -3.42 -1.45
C PHE A 7 -30.04 -3.01 -0.43
N GLY A 8 -31.21 -2.62 -0.92
CA GLY A 8 -32.27 -1.99 -0.11
C GLY A 8 -32.09 -0.48 0.01
N ALA A 9 -33.03 0.15 0.71
CA ALA A 9 -33.04 1.60 0.92
C ALA A 9 -31.81 2.07 1.70
N ALA A 10 -31.28 3.24 1.32
CA ALA A 10 -30.20 3.88 2.05
C ALA A 10 -30.61 4.10 3.52
N PRO A 11 -29.73 3.78 4.49
CA PRO A 11 -29.99 4.06 5.90
C PRO A 11 -30.18 5.57 6.12
N PRO A 12 -31.03 5.98 7.07
CA PRO A 12 -31.33 7.39 7.31
C PRO A 12 -30.11 8.22 7.76
N TRP A 13 -29.06 7.56 8.26
CA TRP A 13 -27.80 8.18 8.69
C TRP A 13 -26.73 8.26 7.58
N GLN A 14 -26.99 7.73 6.38
CA GLN A 14 -25.97 7.63 5.32
C GLN A 14 -25.40 9.01 4.94
N ASP A 15 -26.26 9.96 4.62
CA ASP A 15 -25.82 11.26 4.10
C ASP A 15 -25.09 12.07 5.18
N GLU A 16 -25.55 11.96 6.43
CA GLU A 16 -24.85 12.53 7.60
C GLU A 16 -23.47 11.90 7.75
N LEU A 17 -23.35 10.57 7.73
CA LEU A 17 -22.08 9.87 7.85
C LEU A 17 -21.08 10.28 6.76
N ILE A 18 -21.51 10.32 5.50
CA ILE A 18 -20.66 10.71 4.37
C ILE A 18 -20.23 12.17 4.51
N ALA A 19 -21.13 13.08 4.89
CA ALA A 19 -20.80 14.49 5.08
C ALA A 19 -19.76 14.69 6.19
N LEU A 20 -19.93 14.02 7.34
CA LEU A 20 -18.99 14.07 8.46
C LEU A 20 -17.63 13.50 8.06
N ALA A 21 -17.61 12.37 7.35
CA ALA A 21 -16.38 11.72 6.92
C ALA A 21 -15.59 12.52 5.88
N ARG A 22 -16.22 13.47 5.17
CA ARG A 22 -15.54 14.39 4.23
C ARG A 22 -14.98 15.63 4.92
N ASN A 23 -15.51 16.00 6.09
CA ASN A 23 -15.17 17.26 6.74
C ASN A 23 -13.94 17.14 7.65
N ILE A 24 -12.88 16.50 7.14
CA ILE A 24 -11.63 16.29 7.88
C ILE A 24 -10.54 17.14 7.21
N THR A 25 -9.87 17.97 7.99
CA THR A 25 -8.79 18.84 7.53
C THR A 25 -7.61 18.02 7.06
N GLN A 26 -6.95 18.43 5.97
CA GLN A 26 -5.69 17.88 5.50
C GLN A 26 -4.52 18.79 5.86
N ASP A 27 -3.30 18.24 5.95
CA ASP A 27 -2.09 19.01 6.27
C ASP A 27 -1.85 20.20 5.32
N ASP A 28 -2.31 20.10 4.06
CA ASP A 28 -2.18 21.14 3.04
C ASP A 28 -3.33 22.18 3.06
N ASP A 29 -4.36 21.98 3.89
CA ASP A 29 -5.47 22.93 4.01
C ASP A 29 -5.05 24.21 4.77
N PRO A 30 -5.72 25.35 4.51
CA PRO A 30 -5.53 26.54 5.32
C PRO A 30 -5.78 26.24 6.81
N PRO A 31 -5.01 26.86 7.73
CA PRO A 31 -5.23 26.68 9.16
C PRO A 31 -6.66 27.02 9.52
N ARG A 32 -7.34 26.10 10.19
CA ARG A 32 -8.69 26.31 10.73
C ARG A 32 -8.63 27.27 11.91
N SER A 33 -9.70 28.03 12.09
CA SER A 33 -9.95 28.76 13.33
C SER A 33 -10.27 27.79 14.46
N PRO A 34 -10.12 28.20 15.74
CA PRO A 34 -10.48 27.35 16.87
C PRO A 34 -11.95 26.89 16.86
N GLU A 35 -12.85 27.65 16.24
CA GLU A 35 -14.27 27.28 16.10
C GLU A 35 -14.41 26.14 15.08
N GLU A 36 -13.74 26.24 13.93
CA GLU A 36 -13.75 25.19 12.89
C GLU A 36 -13.06 23.90 13.35
N GLU A 37 -11.98 23.99 14.13
CA GLU A 37 -11.35 22.82 14.77
C GLU A 37 -12.29 22.13 15.77
N ALA A 38 -13.05 22.90 16.55
CA ALA A 38 -14.03 22.37 17.49
C ALA A 38 -15.21 21.70 16.76
N GLU A 39 -15.67 22.28 15.64
CA GLU A 39 -16.71 21.71 14.78
C GLU A 39 -16.25 20.38 14.15
N GLU A 40 -15.01 20.31 13.68
CA GLU A 40 -14.42 19.07 13.16
C GLU A 40 -14.36 17.98 14.23
N LEU A 41 -13.87 18.31 15.41
CA LEU A 41 -13.77 17.35 16.52
C LEU A 41 -15.16 16.83 16.91
N ALA A 42 -16.15 17.72 17.01
CA ALA A 42 -17.54 17.34 17.28
C ALA A 42 -18.11 16.46 16.14
N GLY A 43 -17.76 16.78 14.89
CA GLY A 43 -18.14 16.00 13.72
C GLY A 43 -17.54 14.59 13.73
N HIS A 44 -16.27 14.45 14.09
CA HIS A 44 -15.61 13.15 14.23
C HIS A 44 -16.21 12.33 15.38
N GLN A 45 -16.52 12.96 16.52
CA GLN A 45 -17.22 12.31 17.62
C GLN A 45 -18.60 11.80 17.16
N ARG A 46 -19.35 12.63 16.41
CA ARG A 46 -20.64 12.25 15.85
C ARG A 46 -20.54 11.09 14.86
N LEU A 47 -19.52 11.07 14.00
CA LEU A 47 -19.23 9.96 13.11
C LEU A 47 -19.02 8.67 13.90
N CYS A 48 -18.17 8.72 14.94
CA CYS A 48 -17.92 7.59 15.83
C CYS A 48 -19.19 7.12 16.52
N GLU A 49 -20.02 8.02 17.04
CA GLU A 49 -21.31 7.69 17.67
C GLU A 49 -22.24 6.94 16.71
N ILE A 50 -22.36 7.41 15.46
CA ILE A 50 -23.17 6.74 14.44
C ILE A 50 -22.64 5.31 14.25
N VAL A 51 -21.35 5.15 13.99
CA VAL A 51 -20.73 3.85 13.71
C VAL A 51 -20.84 2.90 14.91
N TYR A 52 -20.58 3.38 16.13
CA TYR A 52 -20.68 2.56 17.35
C TYR A 52 -22.12 2.23 17.75
N SER A 53 -23.12 2.95 17.24
CA SER A 53 -24.53 2.61 17.47
C SER A 53 -25.02 1.43 16.62
N LEU A 54 -24.30 1.11 15.55
CA LEU A 54 -24.61 0.00 14.65
C LEU A 54 -24.28 -1.35 15.32
N ASN A 55 -24.96 -2.41 14.89
CA ASN A 55 -24.82 -3.75 15.47
C ASN A 55 -24.56 -4.86 14.43
N GLY A 56 -24.37 -4.51 13.16
CA GLY A 56 -24.07 -5.45 12.08
C GLY A 56 -25.29 -6.15 11.48
N LYS A 57 -26.52 -5.79 11.90
CA LYS A 57 -27.78 -6.36 11.37
C LYS A 57 -28.53 -5.42 10.43
N GLU A 58 -27.98 -4.25 10.14
CA GLU A 58 -28.59 -3.24 9.27
C GLU A 58 -28.61 -3.68 7.79
N GLY A 59 -27.83 -4.71 7.45
CA GLY A 59 -27.84 -5.34 6.13
C GLY A 59 -26.90 -4.68 5.10
N PRO A 60 -26.97 -5.11 3.83
CA PRO A 60 -26.04 -4.69 2.78
C PRO A 60 -25.98 -3.18 2.51
N ALA A 61 -27.11 -2.47 2.64
CA ALA A 61 -27.15 -1.02 2.47
C ALA A 61 -26.22 -0.30 3.45
N ALA A 62 -26.12 -0.76 4.70
CA ALA A 62 -25.22 -0.16 5.69
C ALA A 62 -23.75 -0.39 5.35
N ILE A 63 -23.38 -1.59 4.87
CA ILE A 63 -22.02 -1.87 4.39
C ILE A 63 -21.65 -0.90 3.26
N ARG A 64 -22.58 -0.68 2.32
CA ARG A 64 -22.37 0.26 1.22
C ARG A 64 -22.15 1.67 1.74
N SER A 65 -22.99 2.14 2.66
CA SER A 65 -22.85 3.48 3.26
C SER A 65 -21.51 3.65 3.99
N LEU A 66 -21.05 2.64 4.72
CA LEU A 66 -19.76 2.64 5.41
C LEU A 66 -18.59 2.70 4.42
N LEU A 67 -18.61 1.90 3.35
CA LEU A 67 -17.57 1.95 2.31
C LEU A 67 -17.55 3.29 1.56
N LEU A 68 -18.72 3.91 1.31
CA LEU A 68 -18.81 5.21 0.64
C LEU A 68 -18.41 6.39 1.53
N ALA A 69 -18.46 6.23 2.85
CA ALA A 69 -17.98 7.23 3.81
C ALA A 69 -16.45 7.28 3.87
N VAL A 70 -15.74 6.24 3.44
CA VAL A 70 -14.28 6.25 3.38
C VAL A 70 -13.82 7.14 2.22
N HIS A 71 -13.02 8.17 2.53
CA HIS A 71 -12.50 9.14 1.56
C HIS A 71 -10.98 9.07 1.38
N PRO A 72 -10.44 9.50 0.22
CA PRO A 72 -9.02 9.53 -0.05
C PRO A 72 -8.33 10.71 0.66
N ILE A 73 -8.13 10.58 1.97
CA ILE A 73 -7.47 11.58 2.82
C ILE A 73 -6.30 10.98 3.58
N GLU A 74 -5.28 11.80 3.85
CA GLU A 74 -4.03 11.42 4.52
C GLU A 74 -4.17 11.41 6.06
N HIS A 75 -5.25 10.80 6.57
CA HIS A 75 -5.52 10.62 8.00
C HIS A 75 -6.06 9.22 8.28
N TYR A 76 -5.16 8.24 8.31
CA TYR A 76 -5.48 6.81 8.42
C TYR A 76 -6.35 6.45 9.64
N GLU A 77 -6.06 7.05 10.81
CA GLU A 77 -6.70 6.67 12.08
C GLU A 77 -8.19 7.09 12.17
N ILE A 78 -8.63 8.03 11.33
CA ILE A 78 -9.95 8.65 11.46
C ILE A 78 -11.10 7.70 11.09
N TYR A 79 -10.81 6.67 10.29
CA TYR A 79 -11.79 5.69 9.83
C TYR A 79 -11.65 4.32 10.52
N GLU A 80 -10.81 4.18 11.55
CA GLU A 80 -10.64 2.92 12.28
C GLU A 80 -11.95 2.36 12.83
N ALA A 81 -12.87 3.24 13.27
CA ALA A 81 -14.20 2.85 13.71
C ALA A 81 -14.99 2.18 12.55
N ILE A 82 -14.93 2.75 11.34
CA ILE A 82 -15.60 2.21 10.15
C ILE A 82 -14.99 0.85 9.79
N TYR A 83 -13.66 0.75 9.74
CA TYR A 83 -12.96 -0.50 9.38
C TYR A 83 -13.30 -1.62 10.36
N SER A 84 -13.24 -1.33 11.65
CA SER A 84 -13.58 -2.28 12.72
C SER A 84 -15.04 -2.71 12.63
N HIS A 85 -15.94 -1.79 12.30
CA HIS A 85 -17.36 -2.09 12.22
C HIS A 85 -17.75 -2.91 10.98
N LEU A 86 -17.07 -2.71 9.84
CA LEU A 86 -17.26 -3.53 8.64
C LEU A 86 -17.01 -5.03 8.90
N ALA A 87 -16.15 -5.37 9.86
CA ALA A 87 -15.90 -6.75 10.27
C ALA A 87 -17.10 -7.43 10.98
N MET A 88 -18.05 -6.65 11.51
CA MET A 88 -19.23 -7.18 12.22
C MET A 88 -20.31 -7.73 11.29
N TYR A 89 -20.35 -7.28 10.03
CA TYR A 89 -21.35 -7.72 9.06
C TYR A 89 -21.09 -9.15 8.56
N PRO A 90 -22.12 -9.84 8.03
CA PRO A 90 -21.92 -11.13 7.40
C PRO A 90 -20.90 -11.06 6.25
N ALA A 91 -19.89 -11.94 6.29
CA ALA A 91 -18.80 -11.99 5.30
C ALA A 91 -19.28 -11.98 3.85
N ALA A 92 -20.38 -12.70 3.58
CA ALA A 92 -20.94 -12.80 2.24
C ALA A 92 -21.55 -11.49 1.75
N ASP A 93 -22.28 -10.78 2.61
CA ASP A 93 -22.84 -9.47 2.25
C ASP A 93 -21.71 -8.48 2.02
N PHE A 94 -20.68 -8.50 2.88
CA PHE A 94 -19.49 -7.65 2.72
C PHE A 94 -18.82 -7.88 1.36
N GLY A 95 -18.52 -9.13 1.00
CA GLY A 95 -17.87 -9.45 -0.27
C GLY A 95 -18.68 -8.98 -1.49
N ARG A 96 -19.99 -9.23 -1.49
CA ARG A 96 -20.88 -8.79 -2.58
C ARG A 96 -20.94 -7.27 -2.71
N VAL A 97 -21.11 -6.56 -1.60
CA VAL A 97 -21.19 -5.09 -1.59
C VAL A 97 -19.86 -4.48 -1.99
N ALA A 98 -18.73 -4.98 -1.47
CA ALA A 98 -17.40 -4.54 -1.85
C ALA A 98 -17.17 -4.64 -3.36
N ALA A 99 -17.58 -5.75 -3.99
CA ALA A 99 -17.43 -5.92 -5.43
C ALA A 99 -18.24 -4.89 -6.23
N ARG A 100 -19.33 -4.38 -5.68
CA ARG A 100 -20.22 -3.44 -6.36
C ARG A 100 -19.80 -1.99 -6.16
N VAL A 101 -19.27 -1.67 -4.98
CA VAL A 101 -18.80 -0.31 -4.64
C VAL A 101 -17.44 -0.02 -5.23
N LEU A 102 -16.51 -0.98 -5.19
CA LEU A 102 -15.09 -0.73 -5.48
C LEU A 102 -14.83 -0.07 -6.86
N PRO A 103 -15.41 -0.54 -7.99
CA PRO A 103 -15.12 0.08 -9.28
C PRO A 103 -15.51 1.56 -9.35
N GLU A 104 -16.69 1.92 -8.85
CA GLU A 104 -17.19 3.31 -8.85
C GLU A 104 -16.39 4.18 -7.87
N TRP A 105 -15.99 3.61 -6.74
CA TRP A 105 -15.13 4.28 -5.77
C TRP A 105 -13.77 4.62 -6.39
N LEU A 106 -13.11 3.67 -7.05
CA LEU A 106 -11.83 3.88 -7.73
C LEU A 106 -11.94 4.86 -8.90
N GLU A 107 -13.03 4.82 -9.65
CA GLU A 107 -13.25 5.76 -10.76
C GLU A 107 -13.38 7.21 -10.27
N THR A 108 -14.01 7.39 -9.11
CA THR A 108 -14.23 8.72 -8.52
C THR A 108 -13.00 9.25 -7.78
N ASN A 109 -12.32 8.39 -7.02
CA ASN A 109 -11.33 8.79 -6.02
C ASN A 109 -9.89 8.39 -6.39
N GLY A 110 -9.69 7.57 -7.43
CA GLY A 110 -8.40 6.95 -7.71
C GLY A 110 -8.05 5.85 -6.72
N ASN A 111 -6.77 5.44 -6.70
CA ASN A 111 -6.27 4.45 -5.74
C ASN A 111 -5.80 5.12 -4.45
N HIS A 112 -6.21 4.61 -3.29
CA HIS A 112 -5.85 5.16 -1.98
C HIS A 112 -5.80 4.06 -0.89
N PRO A 113 -4.90 4.14 0.11
CA PRO A 113 -4.84 3.17 1.21
C PRO A 113 -6.17 2.95 1.93
N ASN A 114 -6.87 4.03 2.30
CA ASN A 114 -8.14 3.92 3.04
C ASN A 114 -9.18 2.95 2.44
N ILE A 115 -9.32 2.86 1.10
CA ILE A 115 -10.24 1.87 0.50
C ILE A 115 -9.68 0.45 0.56
N SER A 116 -8.37 0.25 0.48
CA SER A 116 -7.78 -1.07 0.66
C SER A 116 -7.94 -1.51 2.12
N ASP A 117 -7.72 -0.63 3.10
CA ASP A 117 -7.92 -0.93 4.51
C ASP A 117 -9.38 -1.29 4.83
N ALA A 118 -10.34 -0.52 4.29
CA ALA A 118 -11.77 -0.85 4.41
C ALA A 118 -12.12 -2.22 3.80
N LEU A 119 -11.33 -2.69 2.85
CA LEU A 119 -11.50 -3.96 2.15
C LEU A 119 -10.58 -5.08 2.67
N GLU A 120 -9.78 -4.84 3.71
CA GLU A 120 -8.74 -5.76 4.21
C GLU A 120 -9.30 -7.16 4.52
N ARG A 121 -10.56 -7.24 4.97
CA ARG A 121 -11.26 -8.50 5.23
C ARG A 121 -11.27 -9.48 4.05
N LEU A 122 -11.22 -8.99 2.81
CA LEU A 122 -11.10 -9.84 1.62
C LEU A 122 -9.84 -10.72 1.65
N THR A 123 -8.80 -10.29 2.37
CA THR A 123 -7.51 -10.98 2.38
C THR A 123 -7.42 -12.14 3.39
N TYR A 124 -8.31 -12.19 4.38
CA TYR A 124 -8.29 -13.20 5.45
C TYR A 124 -9.62 -13.95 5.67
N ASP A 125 -10.74 -13.50 5.08
CA ASP A 125 -12.04 -14.17 5.14
C ASP A 125 -12.39 -14.81 3.79
N ASP A 126 -12.20 -16.13 3.69
CA ASP A 126 -12.49 -16.92 2.49
C ASP A 126 -13.90 -16.71 1.94
N ARG A 127 -14.88 -16.50 2.81
CA ARG A 127 -16.27 -16.33 2.38
C ARG A 127 -16.47 -14.96 1.75
N ALA A 128 -15.89 -13.92 2.34
CA ALA A 128 -15.89 -12.59 1.74
C ALA A 128 -15.18 -12.58 0.38
N CYS A 129 -13.99 -13.17 0.29
CA CYS A 129 -13.23 -13.25 -0.95
C CYS A 129 -13.98 -14.00 -2.07
N ARG A 130 -14.60 -15.15 -1.76
CA ARG A 130 -15.37 -15.92 -2.75
C ARG A 130 -16.57 -15.15 -3.29
N GLU A 131 -17.30 -14.44 -2.43
CA GLU A 131 -18.48 -13.68 -2.84
C GLU A 131 -18.08 -12.44 -3.65
N PHE A 132 -17.03 -11.76 -3.23
CA PHE A 132 -16.41 -10.65 -3.98
C PHE A 132 -16.01 -11.06 -5.40
N THR A 133 -15.22 -12.13 -5.52
CA THR A 133 -14.74 -12.62 -6.84
C THR A 133 -15.87 -13.20 -7.70
N THR A 134 -16.93 -13.72 -7.10
CA THR A 134 -18.12 -14.18 -7.82
C THR A 134 -18.87 -13.00 -8.44
N CYS A 135 -19.16 -11.95 -7.65
CA CYS A 135 -19.80 -10.74 -8.15
C CYS A 135 -18.93 -9.98 -9.15
N ALA A 136 -17.60 -10.02 -9.01
CA ALA A 136 -16.65 -9.43 -9.95
C ALA A 136 -16.71 -10.02 -11.37
N LYS A 137 -17.39 -11.17 -11.59
CA LYS A 137 -17.64 -11.71 -12.93
C LYS A 137 -18.61 -10.85 -13.75
N GLU A 138 -19.39 -10.01 -13.09
CA GLU A 138 -20.38 -9.13 -13.72
C GLU A 138 -19.80 -7.77 -14.10
N TRP A 139 -18.56 -7.49 -13.71
CA TRP A 139 -17.88 -6.25 -14.09
C TRP A 139 -17.67 -6.17 -15.59
N ARG A 140 -17.84 -4.94 -16.10
CA ARG A 140 -17.42 -4.61 -17.46
C ARG A 140 -15.90 -4.64 -17.56
N SER A 141 -15.35 -4.81 -18.76
CA SER A 141 -13.90 -4.90 -18.97
C SER A 141 -13.13 -3.73 -18.36
N GLN A 142 -13.61 -2.49 -18.55
CA GLN A 142 -12.97 -1.30 -17.99
C GLN A 142 -12.97 -1.28 -16.45
N GLN A 143 -14.06 -1.71 -15.82
CA GLN A 143 -14.13 -1.82 -14.35
C GLN A 143 -13.17 -2.89 -13.84
N ARG A 144 -13.11 -4.03 -14.54
CA ARG A 144 -12.19 -5.12 -14.21
C ARG A 144 -10.73 -4.69 -14.31
N GLU A 145 -10.37 -4.02 -15.40
CA GLU A 145 -9.02 -3.47 -15.59
C GLU A 145 -8.66 -2.49 -14.48
N LEU A 146 -9.53 -1.51 -14.20
CA LEU A 146 -9.33 -0.53 -13.13
C LEU A 146 -9.07 -1.18 -11.76
N VAL A 147 -9.89 -2.19 -11.40
CA VAL A 147 -9.74 -2.90 -10.12
C VAL A 147 -8.48 -3.77 -10.11
N LEU A 148 -8.15 -4.44 -11.22
CA LEU A 148 -6.94 -5.26 -11.31
C LEU A 148 -5.68 -4.40 -11.20
N ASP A 149 -5.66 -3.20 -11.76
CA ASP A 149 -4.54 -2.27 -11.61
C ASP A 149 -4.36 -1.80 -10.15
N ALA A 150 -5.46 -1.46 -9.46
CA ALA A 150 -5.41 -1.11 -8.03
C ALA A 150 -4.95 -2.30 -7.17
N MET A 151 -5.51 -3.49 -7.39
CA MET A 151 -5.13 -4.71 -6.65
C MET A 151 -3.69 -5.14 -6.94
N ARG A 152 -3.18 -4.92 -8.15
CA ARG A 152 -1.77 -5.13 -8.46
C ARG A 152 -0.91 -4.27 -7.54
N LEU A 153 -1.22 -2.98 -7.41
CA LEU A 153 -0.49 -2.08 -6.51
C LEU A 153 -0.58 -2.58 -5.06
N TRP A 154 -1.78 -2.88 -4.54
CA TRP A 154 -1.93 -3.38 -3.17
C TRP A 154 -1.19 -4.70 -2.93
N SER A 155 -1.19 -5.60 -3.91
CA SER A 155 -0.44 -6.86 -3.85
C SER A 155 1.07 -6.66 -3.89
N HIS A 156 1.57 -5.55 -4.46
CA HIS A 156 2.97 -5.17 -4.36
C HIS A 156 3.32 -4.70 -2.93
N GLU A 157 2.39 -4.06 -2.23
CA GLU A 157 2.63 -3.53 -0.88
C GLU A 157 2.46 -4.58 0.21
N SER A 158 1.49 -5.49 0.03
CA SER A 158 1.15 -6.52 1.01
C SER A 158 0.86 -7.85 0.33
N GLN A 159 1.51 -8.91 0.80
CA GLN A 159 1.31 -10.27 0.30
C GLN A 159 -0.13 -10.76 0.50
N HIS A 160 -0.86 -10.21 1.47
CA HIS A 160 -2.23 -10.60 1.78
C HIS A 160 -3.20 -10.30 0.61
N TRP A 161 -2.92 -9.24 -0.16
CA TRP A 161 -3.70 -8.87 -1.33
C TRP A 161 -3.44 -9.75 -2.56
N GLU A 162 -2.32 -10.47 -2.61
CA GLU A 162 -1.96 -11.33 -3.75
C GLU A 162 -3.00 -12.43 -3.97
N THR A 163 -3.52 -13.03 -2.90
CA THR A 163 -4.58 -14.06 -2.98
C THR A 163 -5.83 -13.52 -3.67
N VAL A 164 -6.27 -12.31 -3.32
CA VAL A 164 -7.46 -11.69 -3.89
C VAL A 164 -7.21 -11.30 -5.36
N PHE A 165 -6.04 -10.73 -5.64
CA PHE A 165 -5.62 -10.36 -6.99
C PHE A 165 -5.62 -11.56 -7.96
N VAL A 166 -5.00 -12.68 -7.55
CA VAL A 166 -4.99 -13.91 -8.35
C VAL A 166 -6.40 -14.47 -8.51
N ALA A 167 -7.22 -14.45 -7.47
CA ALA A 167 -8.60 -14.94 -7.54
C ALA A 167 -9.49 -14.12 -8.49
N LEU A 168 -9.17 -12.85 -8.74
CA LEU A 168 -9.81 -12.02 -9.77
C LEU A 168 -9.32 -12.32 -11.21
N GLY A 169 -8.29 -13.14 -11.36
CA GLY A 169 -7.63 -13.44 -12.63
C GLY A 169 -6.38 -12.60 -12.89
N GLY A 170 -5.84 -11.93 -11.87
CA GLY A 170 -4.50 -11.35 -11.93
C GLY A 170 -3.43 -12.43 -12.02
N GLU A 171 -2.32 -12.10 -12.67
CA GLU A 171 -1.16 -12.99 -12.73
C GLU A 171 -0.37 -12.86 -11.43
N ALA A 172 -0.20 -13.97 -10.71
CA ALA A 172 0.63 -14.01 -9.51
C ALA A 172 2.03 -13.49 -9.85
N MET A 173 2.65 -12.74 -8.94
CA MET A 173 3.97 -12.22 -9.24
C MET A 173 4.97 -13.38 -9.23
N GLU A 174 5.81 -13.44 -10.25
CA GLU A 174 6.86 -14.46 -10.27
C GLU A 174 7.85 -14.17 -9.14
N VAL A 175 8.02 -15.17 -8.27
CA VAL A 175 8.91 -15.09 -7.11
C VAL A 175 10.06 -16.06 -7.36
N CYS A 176 11.25 -15.51 -7.58
CA CYS A 176 12.50 -16.27 -7.63
C CYS A 176 13.19 -16.20 -6.26
N LEU A 177 14.07 -17.16 -5.98
CA LEU A 177 14.94 -17.15 -4.81
C LEU A 177 16.35 -17.50 -5.24
N ASP A 178 17.21 -16.50 -5.31
CA ASP A 178 18.60 -16.71 -5.69
C ASP A 178 19.40 -17.35 -4.54
N PRO A 179 20.40 -18.21 -4.82
CA PRO A 179 21.28 -18.71 -3.78
C PRO A 179 22.12 -17.57 -3.18
N VAL A 180 22.29 -17.57 -1.86
CA VAL A 180 23.22 -16.61 -1.21
C VAL A 180 24.66 -17.01 -1.54
N PRO A 181 25.52 -16.09 -2.02
CA PRO A 181 26.89 -16.43 -2.38
C PRO A 181 27.72 -16.93 -1.19
N THR A 182 28.46 -18.03 -1.41
CA THR A 182 29.30 -18.68 -0.38
C THR A 182 30.50 -17.84 0.05
N GLY A 183 30.92 -16.85 -0.75
CA GLY A 183 32.04 -15.97 -0.46
C GLY A 183 31.68 -14.71 0.35
N TRP A 184 30.41 -14.50 0.72
CA TRP A 184 30.03 -13.35 1.54
C TRP A 184 30.49 -13.48 2.99
N PRO A 185 30.77 -12.35 3.67
CA PRO A 185 30.87 -12.31 5.12
C PRO A 185 29.69 -13.01 5.79
N GLU A 186 29.99 -13.74 6.87
CA GLU A 186 29.01 -14.60 7.56
C GLU A 186 27.85 -13.78 8.10
N GLU A 187 28.12 -12.59 8.64
CA GLU A 187 27.13 -11.67 9.17
C GLU A 187 26.12 -11.21 8.09
N TRP A 188 26.55 -11.07 6.83
CA TRP A 188 25.66 -10.65 5.73
C TRP A 188 24.83 -11.81 5.22
N ARG A 189 25.44 -13.00 5.13
CA ARG A 189 24.73 -14.22 4.78
C ARG A 189 23.61 -14.48 5.78
N TRP A 190 23.95 -14.41 7.07
CA TRP A 190 22.98 -14.59 8.15
C TRP A 190 21.87 -13.53 8.13
N ALA A 191 22.21 -12.26 7.90
CA ALA A 191 21.21 -11.20 7.81
C ALA A 191 20.25 -11.37 6.60
N VAL A 192 20.74 -11.81 5.44
CA VAL A 192 19.89 -12.14 4.28
C VAL A 192 19.04 -13.38 4.52
N GLU A 193 19.58 -14.40 5.16
CA GLU A 193 18.83 -15.61 5.51
C GLU A 193 17.69 -15.31 6.50
N LEU A 194 17.95 -14.49 7.51
CA LEU A 194 16.91 -14.02 8.44
C LEU A 194 15.87 -13.14 7.76
N PHE A 195 16.29 -12.22 6.89
CA PHE A 195 15.36 -11.43 6.09
C PHE A 195 14.45 -12.32 5.24
N ARG A 196 15.00 -13.38 4.64
CA ARG A 196 14.24 -14.34 3.84
C ARG A 196 13.28 -15.19 4.67
N GLN A 197 13.52 -15.36 5.96
CA GLN A 197 12.61 -16.08 6.86
C GLN A 197 11.49 -15.16 7.34
N ASP A 198 11.84 -14.01 7.93
CA ASP A 198 10.91 -13.22 8.75
C ASP A 198 10.58 -11.85 8.15
N GLY A 199 11.17 -11.49 7.00
CA GLY A 199 11.03 -10.17 6.39
C GLY A 199 11.71 -9.04 7.18
N ASP A 200 12.46 -9.37 8.23
CA ASP A 200 13.13 -8.39 9.09
C ASP A 200 14.41 -7.85 8.45
N LEU A 201 14.53 -6.53 8.43
CA LEU A 201 15.65 -5.78 7.86
C LEU A 201 16.57 -5.20 8.93
N GLN A 202 16.28 -5.37 10.23
CA GLN A 202 17.04 -4.72 11.30
C GLN A 202 18.53 -5.06 11.26
N LEU A 203 18.88 -6.31 11.00
CA LEU A 203 20.28 -6.75 10.91
C LEU A 203 20.97 -6.22 9.66
N LEU A 204 20.29 -6.23 8.51
CA LEU A 204 20.80 -5.61 7.27
C LEU A 204 21.02 -4.10 7.46
N ARG A 205 20.08 -3.44 8.13
CA ARG A 205 20.18 -2.02 8.48
C ARG A 205 21.38 -1.76 9.38
N TRP A 206 21.52 -2.51 10.47
CA TRP A 206 22.64 -2.40 11.39
C TRP A 206 23.98 -2.59 10.67
N ALA A 207 24.08 -3.61 9.81
CA ALA A 207 25.30 -3.89 9.04
C ALA A 207 25.67 -2.71 8.10
N MET A 208 24.69 -2.10 7.43
CA MET A 208 24.91 -0.91 6.62
C MET A 208 25.30 0.32 7.46
N ASP A 209 24.74 0.47 8.66
CA ASP A 209 25.06 1.59 9.56
C ASP A 209 26.49 1.53 10.09
N GLN A 210 27.09 0.33 10.22
CA GLN A 210 28.49 0.19 10.62
C GLN A 210 29.46 0.74 9.56
N LYS A 211 29.12 0.64 8.27
CA LYS A 211 29.95 1.12 7.15
C LYS A 211 29.07 1.75 6.05
N PRO A 212 28.58 2.99 6.25
CA PRO A 212 27.58 3.58 5.34
C PRO A 212 28.06 3.80 3.90
N ALA A 213 29.37 3.91 3.69
CA ALA A 213 29.98 4.06 2.37
C ALA A 213 30.40 2.72 1.71
N ASP A 214 30.16 1.59 2.38
CA ASP A 214 30.33 0.26 1.80
C ASP A 214 29.04 -0.16 1.09
N TYR A 215 28.97 0.13 -0.21
CA TYR A 215 27.80 -0.17 -1.04
C TYR A 215 27.73 -1.63 -1.48
N GLY A 216 28.79 -2.42 -1.26
CA GLY A 216 28.85 -3.82 -1.66
C GLY A 216 27.66 -4.63 -1.14
N PRO A 217 27.37 -4.62 0.18
CA PRO A 217 26.21 -5.29 0.77
C PRO A 217 24.88 -4.85 0.18
N LEU A 218 24.66 -3.54 0.06
CA LEU A 218 23.39 -3.00 -0.45
C LEU A 218 23.17 -3.40 -1.90
N LEU A 219 24.19 -3.29 -2.76
CA LEU A 219 24.13 -3.76 -4.15
C LEU A 219 23.87 -5.25 -4.23
N ALA A 220 24.46 -6.04 -3.34
CA ALA A 220 24.33 -7.47 -3.34
C ALA A 220 22.95 -7.93 -2.83
N VAL A 221 22.38 -7.27 -1.82
CA VAL A 221 20.99 -7.46 -1.39
C VAL A 221 20.03 -7.06 -2.51
N LEU A 222 20.25 -5.94 -3.18
CA LEU A 222 19.37 -5.51 -4.28
C LEU A 222 19.52 -6.38 -5.53
N GLU A 223 20.64 -7.07 -5.72
CA GLU A 223 20.85 -7.96 -6.86
C GLU A 223 20.10 -9.30 -6.73
N LEU A 224 19.97 -9.81 -5.51
CA LEU A 224 19.34 -11.11 -5.27
C LEU A 224 17.82 -11.02 -5.28
N ASP A 225 17.18 -12.01 -5.88
CA ASP A 225 15.77 -12.29 -5.61
C ASP A 225 15.64 -12.99 -4.23
N HIS A 226 14.73 -12.48 -3.40
CA HIS A 226 14.58 -12.89 -1.98
C HIS A 226 13.34 -13.73 -1.71
N GLY A 227 12.76 -14.36 -2.73
CA GLY A 227 11.55 -15.12 -2.53
C GLY A 227 10.37 -14.23 -2.12
N PRO A 228 9.39 -14.78 -1.38
CA PRO A 228 8.14 -14.06 -1.03
C PRO A 228 8.37 -12.75 -0.27
N ASN A 229 9.50 -12.64 0.44
CA ASN A 229 9.85 -11.50 1.28
C ASN A 229 10.47 -10.32 0.51
N TRP A 230 10.57 -10.39 -0.82
CA TRP A 230 11.10 -9.29 -1.66
C TRP A 230 10.43 -7.92 -1.38
N ARG A 231 9.16 -7.89 -0.95
CA ARG A 231 8.44 -6.66 -0.58
C ARG A 231 9.11 -5.88 0.55
N GLY A 232 9.81 -6.56 1.46
CA GLY A 232 10.58 -5.91 2.51
C GLY A 232 11.71 -5.03 1.97
N ILE A 233 12.23 -5.31 0.76
CA ILE A 233 13.26 -4.48 0.11
C ILE A 233 12.78 -3.03 -0.06
N ARG A 234 11.47 -2.80 -0.26
CA ARG A 234 10.91 -1.44 -0.35
C ARG A 234 11.23 -0.62 0.89
N ARG A 235 11.04 -1.16 2.10
CA ARG A 235 11.36 -0.47 3.36
C ARG A 235 12.85 -0.12 3.45
N LEU A 236 13.72 -0.99 2.94
CA LEU A 236 15.16 -0.74 2.86
C LEU A 236 15.47 0.43 1.92
N ILE A 237 14.84 0.46 0.74
CA ILE A 237 14.97 1.52 -0.26
C ILE A 237 14.42 2.84 0.29
N ASP A 238 13.24 2.83 0.88
CA ASP A 238 12.62 4.02 1.48
C ASP A 238 13.48 4.60 2.58
N LEU A 239 14.07 3.77 3.44
CA LEU A 239 15.03 4.20 4.46
C LEU A 239 16.28 4.83 3.83
N PHE A 240 16.80 4.25 2.74
CA PHE A 240 17.96 4.78 2.03
C PHE A 240 17.66 6.14 1.37
N LEU A 241 16.46 6.30 0.82
CA LEU A 241 16.04 7.50 0.09
C LEU A 241 15.48 8.63 0.98
N SER A 242 14.99 8.34 2.19
CA SER A 242 14.30 9.33 3.06
C SER A 242 15.20 10.03 4.06
N SER A 243 16.27 9.40 4.55
CA SER A 243 17.16 10.03 5.55
C SER A 243 18.09 11.05 4.90
N ARG A 244 18.12 12.28 5.43
CA ARG A 244 19.03 13.36 4.96
C ARG A 244 20.51 12.98 5.03
N GLU A 245 20.89 12.14 5.97
CA GLU A 245 22.25 11.62 6.08
C GLU A 245 22.53 10.57 5.00
N ARG A 246 21.58 9.67 4.74
CA ARG A 246 21.72 8.63 3.72
C ARG A 246 21.57 9.17 2.29
N MET A 247 20.82 10.25 2.11
CA MET A 247 20.74 10.95 0.83
C MET A 247 22.12 11.45 0.35
N ARG A 248 23.06 11.75 1.26
CA ARG A 248 24.45 12.10 0.90
C ARG A 248 25.24 10.91 0.34
N LEU A 249 24.77 9.68 0.55
CA LEU A 249 25.39 8.45 0.06
C LEU A 249 24.90 8.08 -1.35
N ILE A 250 23.79 8.66 -1.83
CA ILE A 250 23.21 8.37 -3.15
C ILE A 250 24.25 8.51 -4.28
N PRO A 251 25.08 9.58 -4.35
CA PRO A 251 26.04 9.70 -5.42
C PRO A 251 27.10 8.60 -5.42
N GLY A 252 27.58 8.22 -4.23
CA GLY A 252 28.52 7.11 -4.09
C GLY A 252 27.90 5.78 -4.47
N PHE A 253 26.63 5.55 -4.11
CA PHE A 253 25.88 4.36 -4.50
C PHE A 253 25.69 4.27 -6.01
N VAL A 254 25.27 5.36 -6.68
CA VAL A 254 25.10 5.40 -8.14
C VAL A 254 26.44 5.12 -8.83
N ALA A 255 27.52 5.76 -8.40
CA ALA A 255 28.85 5.51 -8.95
C ALA A 255 29.33 4.06 -8.69
N ALA A 256 28.99 3.47 -7.55
CA ALA A 256 29.32 2.07 -7.24
C ALA A 256 28.51 1.08 -8.09
N LEU A 257 27.25 1.39 -8.38
CA LEU A 257 26.38 0.64 -9.30
C LEU A 257 26.93 0.69 -10.73
N GLU A 258 27.29 1.87 -11.23
CA GLU A 258 27.81 2.06 -12.59
C GLU A 258 29.14 1.32 -12.84
N LYS A 259 29.93 1.07 -11.77
CA LYS A 259 31.16 0.27 -11.82
C LYS A 259 30.91 -1.25 -11.92
N GLN A 260 29.67 -1.73 -11.69
CA GLN A 260 29.36 -3.16 -11.78
C GLN A 260 29.22 -3.62 -13.25
N PRO A 261 29.38 -4.93 -13.52
CA PRO A 261 28.99 -5.50 -14.82
C PRO A 261 27.53 -5.18 -15.18
N ARG A 262 27.25 -4.95 -16.46
CA ARG A 262 25.90 -4.55 -16.94
C ARG A 262 24.78 -5.47 -16.43
N GLU A 263 25.01 -6.78 -16.43
CA GLU A 263 24.03 -7.74 -15.94
C GLU A 263 23.66 -7.53 -14.46
N ARG A 264 24.63 -7.18 -13.60
CA ARG A 264 24.38 -6.86 -12.19
C ARG A 264 23.62 -5.54 -12.09
N GLN A 265 23.98 -4.55 -12.90
CA GLN A 265 23.25 -3.28 -12.95
C GLN A 265 21.78 -3.49 -13.30
N ASP A 266 21.51 -4.31 -14.30
CA ASP A 266 20.15 -4.61 -14.77
C ASP A 266 19.34 -5.38 -13.72
N ARG A 267 19.97 -6.30 -12.97
CA ARG A 267 19.34 -6.97 -11.81
C ARG A 267 18.97 -5.96 -10.72
N VAL A 268 19.94 -5.16 -10.26
CA VAL A 268 19.70 -4.15 -9.21
C VAL A 268 18.64 -3.14 -9.62
N ARG A 269 18.68 -2.64 -10.87
CA ARG A 269 17.67 -1.72 -11.40
C ARG A 269 16.28 -2.35 -11.40
N ARG A 270 16.15 -3.59 -11.87
CA ARG A 270 14.86 -4.30 -11.84
C ARG A 270 14.34 -4.48 -10.41
N SER A 271 15.18 -4.85 -9.46
CA SER A 271 14.78 -4.98 -8.06
C SER A 271 14.35 -3.64 -7.44
N LEU A 272 15.07 -2.56 -7.75
CA LEU A 272 14.70 -1.21 -7.31
C LEU A 272 13.33 -0.80 -7.85
N GLU A 273 13.11 -0.97 -9.14
CA GLU A 273 11.85 -0.59 -9.80
C GLU A 273 10.68 -1.48 -9.35
N ARG A 274 10.94 -2.77 -9.15
CA ARG A 274 9.96 -3.73 -8.61
C ARG A 274 9.53 -3.37 -7.20
N ALA A 275 10.49 -3.03 -6.33
CA ALA A 275 10.26 -2.71 -4.93
C ALA A 275 9.68 -1.30 -4.73
N ARG A 276 10.10 -0.32 -5.55
CA ARG A 276 9.58 1.04 -5.52
C ARG A 276 9.59 1.62 -6.95
N PRO A 277 8.44 1.61 -7.64
CA PRO A 277 8.33 2.23 -8.96
C PRO A 277 8.78 3.70 -8.92
N GLY A 278 9.56 4.13 -9.93
CA GLY A 278 10.14 5.46 -10.00
C GLY A 278 11.41 5.67 -9.16
N ALA A 279 11.90 4.64 -8.46
CA ALA A 279 13.12 4.75 -7.65
C ALA A 279 14.36 5.05 -8.51
N ILE A 280 14.41 4.52 -9.74
CA ILE A 280 15.53 4.76 -10.65
C ILE A 280 15.60 6.22 -11.08
N GLU A 281 14.47 6.81 -11.47
CA GLU A 281 14.35 8.22 -11.84
C GLU A 281 14.72 9.12 -10.67
N HIS A 282 14.24 8.78 -9.47
CA HIS A 282 14.57 9.52 -8.25
C HIS A 282 16.08 9.50 -7.98
N LEU A 283 16.72 8.32 -8.03
CA LEU A 283 18.17 8.18 -7.85
C LEU A 283 18.95 8.98 -8.89
N ARG A 284 18.51 8.96 -10.16
CA ARG A 284 19.14 9.72 -11.25
C ARG A 284 19.04 11.22 -11.04
N ALA A 285 17.85 11.74 -10.78
CA ALA A 285 17.63 13.17 -10.56
C ALA A 285 18.49 13.70 -9.40
N ARG A 286 18.62 12.91 -8.32
CA ARG A 286 19.47 13.26 -7.18
C ARG A 286 20.97 13.22 -7.51
N TYR A 287 21.42 12.24 -8.29
CA TYR A 287 22.80 12.19 -8.74
C TYR A 287 23.17 13.37 -9.64
N GLU A 288 22.27 13.77 -10.55
CA GLU A 288 22.47 14.94 -11.41
C GLU A 288 22.53 16.24 -10.62
N GLN A 289 21.65 16.42 -9.63
CA GLN A 289 21.71 17.56 -8.70
C GLN A 289 23.06 17.62 -7.97
N PHE A 290 23.59 16.48 -7.54
CA PHE A 290 24.90 16.41 -6.90
C PHE A 290 26.05 16.79 -7.85
N ARG A 291 26.08 16.26 -9.08
CA ARG A 291 27.10 16.61 -10.09
C ARG A 291 27.14 18.11 -10.39
N GLN A 292 25.97 18.74 -10.44
CA GLN A 292 25.85 20.20 -10.64
C GLN A 292 26.42 20.99 -9.46
N LEU A 293 26.21 20.52 -8.23
CA LEU A 293 26.72 21.17 -7.00
C LEU A 293 28.23 21.01 -6.81
N GLU A 294 28.83 19.91 -7.28
CA GLU A 294 30.29 19.68 -7.20
C GLU A 294 31.09 20.21 -8.40
N GLY A 295 30.42 20.81 -9.41
CA GLY A 295 31.10 21.32 -10.61
C GLY A 295 31.68 20.23 -11.52
N LEU A 296 31.18 19.00 -11.41
CA LEU A 296 31.58 17.85 -12.21
C LEU A 296 30.67 17.73 -13.46
N SER A 297 30.77 18.68 -14.41
CA SER A 297 30.11 18.58 -15.72
C SER A 297 30.96 17.78 -16.71
#